data_AF-A0A661JC35-F1
#
_entry.id   AF-A0A661JC35-F1
#
_cell.length_a   1.000
_cell.length_b   1.000
_cell.length_c   1.000
_cell.angle_alpha   90.00
_cell.angle_beta   90.00
_cell.angle_gamma   90.00
#
_symmetry.space_group_name_H-M   'P 1'
#
loop_
_entity.id
_entity.type
_entity.pdbx_description
1 polymer ?
#
loop_
_entity_poly.entity_id
_entity_poly.type
_entity_poly.pdbx_seq_one_letter_code
_entity_poly.pdbx_strand_id
1 'polypeptide(L)'
;EDRAIVDLTDGLPFGDELKALLDEFNACSTEEALLCHDADQIELMLQLKEERDLGNRYAELWLRYAMKRLRTEVGRRLAEAILGRDFCGWWFDEEEEDWWVKGR
;
A
#
# COMPACT_ATOMS: atom_id res chain seq x y z
N GLU A 1 -10.81 -15.17 -12.42
CA GLU A 1 -9.39 -15.07 -12.03
C GLU A 1 -8.68 -16.39 -12.24
N ASP A 2 -9.26 -17.50 -11.81
CA ASP A 2 -8.69 -18.86 -11.84
C ASP A 2 -8.09 -19.26 -13.19
N ARG A 3 -8.75 -18.96 -14.31
CA ARG A 3 -8.19 -19.25 -15.65
C ARG A 3 -6.91 -18.47 -15.93
N ALA A 4 -6.82 -17.20 -15.52
CA ALA A 4 -5.61 -16.40 -15.70
C ALA A 4 -4.47 -16.90 -14.81
N ILE A 5 -4.77 -17.36 -13.59
CA ILE A 5 -3.78 -17.97 -12.69
C ILE A 5 -3.24 -19.27 -13.29
N VAL A 6 -4.11 -20.12 -13.83
CA VAL A 6 -3.70 -21.34 -14.55
C VAL A 6 -2.82 -21.00 -15.75
N ASP A 7 -3.25 -20.06 -16.60
CA ASP A 7 -2.48 -19.65 -17.77
C ASP A 7 -1.11 -19.04 -17.40
N LEU A 8 -1.01 -18.34 -16.26
CA LEU A 8 0.23 -17.76 -15.74
C LEU A 8 1.20 -18.82 -15.19
N THR A 9 0.67 -19.89 -14.60
CA THR A 9 1.44 -20.90 -13.87
C THR A 9 1.79 -22.12 -14.72
N ASP A 10 1.10 -22.33 -15.85
CA ASP A 10 1.31 -23.48 -16.71
C ASP A 10 2.74 -23.54 -17.27
N GLY A 11 3.35 -24.72 -17.19
CA GLY A 11 4.72 -24.96 -17.62
C GLY A 11 5.83 -24.41 -16.70
N LEU A 12 5.50 -23.72 -15.61
CA LEU A 12 6.51 -23.27 -14.64
C LEU A 12 6.88 -24.39 -13.66
N PRO A 13 8.17 -24.57 -13.34
CA PRO A 13 8.61 -25.60 -12.38
C PRO A 13 8.12 -25.36 -10.94
N PHE A 14 7.61 -24.16 -10.65
CA PHE A 14 7.04 -23.73 -9.36
C PHE A 14 5.58 -23.24 -9.49
N GLY A 15 4.88 -23.62 -10.57
CA GLY A 15 3.52 -23.14 -10.85
C GLY A 15 2.52 -23.44 -9.72
N ASP A 16 2.60 -24.64 -9.14
CA ASP A 16 1.72 -25.05 -8.03
C ASP A 16 1.96 -24.24 -6.76
N GLU A 17 3.23 -23.91 -6.45
CA GLU A 17 3.58 -23.08 -5.29
C GLU A 17 3.08 -21.65 -5.47
N LEU A 18 3.29 -21.07 -6.67
CA LEU A 18 2.78 -19.73 -6.98
C LEU A 18 1.26 -19.67 -6.90
N LYS A 19 0.56 -20.69 -7.40
CA LYS A 19 -0.89 -20.78 -7.28
C LYS A 19 -1.34 -20.83 -5.81
N ALA A 20 -0.68 -21.63 -4.98
CA ALA A 20 -0.99 -21.71 -3.56
C ALA A 20 -0.79 -20.37 -2.84
N LEU A 21 0.28 -19.63 -3.16
CA LEU A 21 0.53 -18.29 -2.62
C LEU A 21 -0.54 -17.27 -3.05
N LEU A 22 -0.99 -17.33 -4.31
CA LEU A 22 -2.07 -16.46 -4.79
C LEU A 22 -3.40 -16.78 -4.11
N ASP A 23 -3.72 -18.07 -3.94
CA ASP A 23 -4.91 -18.50 -3.22
C ASP A 23 -4.87 -18.05 -1.75
N GLU A 24 -3.70 -18.16 -1.09
CA GLU A 24 -3.46 -17.68 0.28
C GLU A 24 -3.63 -16.16 0.40
N PHE A 25 -3.01 -15.40 -0.50
CA PHE A 25 -3.11 -13.94 -0.56
C PHE A 25 -4.57 -13.50 -0.72
N ASN A 26 -5.29 -14.09 -1.69
CA ASN A 26 -6.69 -13.77 -1.97
C ASN A 26 -7.61 -14.14 -0.79
N ALA A 27 -7.34 -15.26 -0.12
CA ALA A 27 -8.07 -15.67 1.08
C ALA A 27 -7.73 -14.81 2.31
N CYS A 28 -6.56 -14.16 2.32
CA CYS A 28 -6.00 -13.45 3.48
C CYS A 28 -6.01 -14.36 4.74
N SER A 29 -5.56 -15.60 4.57
CA SER A 29 -5.68 -16.66 5.58
C SER A 29 -4.50 -16.73 6.56
N THR A 30 -3.37 -16.11 6.22
CA THR A 30 -2.13 -16.08 7.02
C THR A 30 -1.78 -14.66 7.45
N GLU A 31 -0.85 -14.52 8.41
CA GLU A 31 -0.38 -13.21 8.84
C GLU A 31 0.35 -12.47 7.71
N GLU A 32 1.17 -13.18 6.94
CA GLU A 32 1.87 -12.68 5.77
C GLU A 32 0.88 -12.17 4.71
N ALA A 33 -0.18 -12.93 4.39
CA ALA A 33 -1.19 -12.51 3.44
C ALA A 33 -1.96 -11.26 3.91
N LEU A 34 -2.27 -11.16 5.22
CA LEU A 34 -2.90 -9.98 5.80
C LEU A 34 -1.99 -8.74 5.71
N LEU A 35 -0.69 -8.91 5.97
CA LEU A 35 0.30 -7.84 5.89
C LEU A 35 0.51 -7.39 4.44
N CYS A 36 0.62 -8.32 3.49
CA CYS A 36 0.71 -8.01 2.06
C CYS A 36 -0.54 -7.27 1.56
N HIS A 37 -1.73 -7.73 1.95
CA HIS A 37 -2.98 -7.04 1.60
C HIS A 37 -3.01 -5.60 2.16
N ASP A 38 -2.58 -5.41 3.41
CA ASP A 38 -2.50 -4.09 4.01
C ASP A 38 -1.45 -3.21 3.32
N ALA A 39 -0.32 -3.76 2.91
CA ALA A 39 0.71 -3.03 2.16
C ALA A 39 0.16 -2.47 0.85
N ASP A 40 -0.63 -3.25 0.09
CA ASP A 40 -1.29 -2.76 -1.14
C ASP A 40 -2.30 -1.64 -0.85
N GLN A 41 -3.06 -1.74 0.25
CA GLN A 41 -3.97 -0.66 0.63
C GLN A 41 -3.20 0.61 1.04
N ILE A 42 -2.09 0.46 1.75
CA ILE A 42 -1.26 1.57 2.20
C ILE A 42 -0.59 2.25 1.01
N GLU A 43 -0.11 1.51 0.01
CA GLU A 43 0.42 2.06 -1.24
C GLU A 43 -0.59 2.98 -1.92
N LEU A 44 -1.83 2.49 -2.10
CA LEU A 44 -2.92 3.31 -2.64
C LEU A 44 -3.19 4.55 -1.76
N MET A 45 -3.12 4.40 -0.43
CA MET A 45 -3.29 5.53 0.49
C MET A 45 -2.20 6.60 0.35
N LEU A 46 -0.95 6.23 0.04
CA LEU A 46 0.13 7.19 -0.21
C LEU A 46 -0.20 8.07 -1.43
N GLN A 47 -0.63 7.45 -2.53
CA GLN A 47 -1.02 8.17 -3.76
C GLN A 47 -2.22 9.09 -3.49
N LEU A 48 -3.24 8.59 -2.78
CA LEU A 48 -4.42 9.38 -2.45
C LEU A 48 -4.12 10.50 -1.44
N LYS A 49 -3.12 10.32 -0.58
CA LYS A 49 -2.67 11.34 0.38
C LYS A 49 -2.06 12.52 -0.36
N GLU A 50 -1.18 12.27 -1.33
CA GLU A 50 -0.65 13.29 -2.22
C GLU A 50 -1.78 14.06 -2.92
N GLU A 51 -2.68 13.34 -3.59
CA GLU A 51 -3.82 13.95 -4.29
C GLU A 51 -4.70 14.79 -3.36
N ARG A 52 -4.97 14.31 -2.14
CA ARG A 52 -5.75 15.04 -1.15
C ARG A 52 -5.06 16.34 -0.76
N ASP A 53 -3.77 16.29 -0.47
CA ASP A 53 -3.00 17.46 -0.06
C ASP A 53 -2.90 18.50 -1.19
N LEU A 54 -2.84 18.04 -2.44
CA LEU A 54 -2.93 18.88 -3.64
C LEU A 54 -4.35 19.43 -3.92
N GLY A 55 -5.33 19.09 -3.09
CA GLY A 55 -6.69 19.65 -3.14
C GLY A 55 -7.72 18.80 -3.90
N ASN A 56 -7.41 17.56 -4.26
CA ASN A 56 -8.36 16.66 -4.89
C ASN A 56 -9.41 16.17 -3.87
N ARG A 57 -10.57 16.84 -3.86
CA ARG A 57 -11.69 16.51 -2.94
C ARG A 57 -12.19 15.07 -3.01
N TYR A 58 -11.98 14.35 -4.12
CA TYR A 58 -12.45 12.97 -4.25
C TYR A 58 -11.53 12.00 -3.52
N ALA A 59 -10.26 12.34 -3.33
CA ALA A 59 -9.28 11.48 -2.67
C ALA A 59 -9.68 11.14 -1.23
N GLU A 60 -10.27 12.10 -0.50
CA GLU A 60 -10.78 11.90 0.87
C GLU A 60 -11.81 10.76 0.96
N LEU A 61 -12.68 10.61 -0.06
CA LEU A 61 -13.66 9.53 -0.09
C LEU A 61 -12.98 8.17 -0.25
N TRP A 62 -11.99 8.10 -1.15
CA TRP A 62 -11.23 6.86 -1.39
C TRP A 62 -10.37 6.48 -0.19
N LEU A 63 -9.70 7.44 0.45
CA LEU A 63 -8.91 7.24 1.68
C LEU A 63 -9.75 6.62 2.80
N ARG A 64 -10.98 7.13 2.99
CA ARG A 64 -11.91 6.58 4.00
C ARG A 64 -12.18 5.08 3.79
N TYR A 65 -12.33 4.64 2.53
CA TYR A 65 -12.59 3.23 2.23
C TYR A 65 -11.31 2.39 2.19
N ALA A 66 -10.17 2.96 1.82
CA ALA A 66 -8.87 2.28 1.92
C ALA A 66 -8.53 1.98 3.40
N MET A 67 -8.71 2.95 4.31
CA MET A 67 -8.52 2.74 5.74
C MET A 67 -9.38 1.60 6.31
N LYS A 68 -10.64 1.49 5.87
CA LYS A 68 -11.55 0.40 6.29
C LYS A 68 -11.14 -0.99 5.77
N ARG A 69 -10.35 -1.05 4.69
CA ARG A 69 -9.87 -2.30 4.11
C ARG A 69 -8.65 -2.86 4.84
N LEU A 70 -7.97 -2.06 5.66
CA LEU A 70 -6.86 -2.52 6.49
C LEU A 70 -7.33 -3.57 7.50
N ARG A 71 -6.62 -4.68 7.55
CA ARG A 71 -6.96 -5.87 8.33
C ARG A 71 -6.18 -5.94 9.64
N THR A 72 -4.92 -5.53 9.62
CA THR A 72 -4.01 -5.59 10.76
C THR A 72 -3.99 -4.29 11.57
N GLU A 73 -3.65 -4.41 12.85
CA GLU A 73 -3.50 -3.24 13.72
C GLU A 73 -2.26 -2.42 13.34
N VAL A 74 -1.17 -3.08 12.94
CA VAL A 74 0.05 -2.40 12.50
C VAL A 74 -0.19 -1.59 11.22
N GLY A 75 -0.96 -2.14 10.26
CA GLY A 75 -1.34 -1.43 9.04
C GLY A 75 -2.16 -0.17 9.34
N ARG A 76 -3.16 -0.26 10.24
CA ARG A 76 -3.96 0.91 10.66
C ARG A 76 -3.10 1.99 11.30
N ARG A 77 -2.22 1.63 12.24
CA ARG A 77 -1.33 2.58 12.90
C ARG A 77 -0.38 3.27 11.92
N LEU A 78 0.16 2.54 10.94
CA LEU A 78 1.00 3.11 9.89
C LEU A 78 0.20 4.07 9.00
N ALA A 79 -1.00 3.66 8.59
CA ALA A 79 -1.89 4.50 7.79
C ALA A 79 -2.30 5.79 8.53
N GLU A 80 -2.60 5.72 9.83
CA GLU A 80 -2.87 6.91 10.66
C GLU A 80 -1.68 7.87 10.70
N ALA A 81 -0.47 7.35 10.88
CA ALA A 81 0.76 8.15 10.86
C ALA A 81 0.97 8.83 9.49
N ILE A 82 0.72 8.13 8.40
CA ILE A 82 0.77 8.68 7.04
C ILE A 82 -0.24 9.82 6.87
N LEU A 83 -1.49 9.61 7.29
CA LEU A 83 -2.56 10.60 7.11
C LEU A 83 -2.39 11.85 7.97
N GLY A 84 -1.68 11.74 9.11
CA GLY A 84 -1.43 12.81 10.06
C GLY A 84 -0.28 13.76 9.68
N ARG A 85 0.49 13.46 8.63
CA ARG A 85 1.62 14.28 8.18
C ARG A 85 1.31 14.95 6.85
N ASP A 86 1.89 16.11 6.58
CA ASP A 86 1.92 16.67 5.22
C ASP A 86 2.74 15.75 4.29
N PHE A 87 2.25 15.50 3.07
CA PHE A 87 2.91 14.59 2.12
C PHE A 87 4.32 15.07 1.76
N CYS A 88 4.48 16.34 1.38
CA CYS A 88 5.78 16.91 1.05
C CYS A 88 6.69 17.03 2.28
N GLY A 89 6.10 17.09 3.48
CA GLY A 89 6.84 17.13 4.72
C GLY A 89 7.87 16.00 4.85
N TRP A 90 7.65 14.80 4.28
CA TRP A 90 8.63 13.68 4.38
C TRP A 90 10.01 14.03 3.83
N TRP A 91 10.06 14.96 2.90
CA TRP A 91 11.29 15.42 2.28
C TRP A 91 11.71 16.79 2.80
N PHE A 92 10.75 17.68 3.06
CA PHE A 92 11.01 19.10 3.35
C PHE A 92 10.78 19.48 4.81
N ASP A 93 11.17 18.65 5.77
CA ASP A 93 11.28 19.11 7.16
C ASP A 93 12.31 20.25 7.22
N GLU A 94 11.98 21.33 7.93
CA GLU A 94 12.72 22.61 7.93
C GLU A 94 14.21 22.47 8.28
N GLU A 95 14.64 21.36 8.86
CA GLU A 95 16.02 21.08 9.28
C GLU A 95 16.95 20.62 8.14
N GLU A 96 16.44 20.29 6.94
CA GLU A 96 17.25 19.70 5.84
C GLU A 96 17.32 20.53 4.53
N GLU A 97 16.94 21.81 4.55
CA GLU A 97 16.94 22.68 3.37
C GLU A 97 18.29 22.72 2.63
N ASP A 98 19.39 22.69 3.39
CA ASP A 98 20.75 22.71 2.85
C ASP A 98 21.09 21.46 2.01
N TRP A 99 20.55 20.30 2.36
CA TRP A 99 20.77 19.05 1.63
C TRP A 99 20.11 19.11 0.24
N TRP A 100 18.89 19.64 0.16
CA TRP A 100 18.15 19.78 -1.10
C TRP A 100 18.74 20.81 -2.07
N VAL A 101 19.53 21.78 -1.56
CA VAL A 101 20.20 22.79 -2.40
C VAL A 101 21.63 22.38 -2.77
N LYS A 102 22.38 21.75 -1.85
CA LYS A 102 23.82 21.52 -2.02
C LYS A 102 24.17 20.05 -2.29
N GLY A 103 23.25 19.11 -2.08
CA GLY A 103 23.47 17.68 -2.21
C GLY A 103 24.51 17.11 -1.23
N ARG A 104 24.82 17.84 -0.15
CA ARG A 104 25.77 17.49 0.90
C ARG A 104 25.41 18.18 2.21
#